data_AF-A0A7V2I0D9-F1
#
_entry.id   AF-A0A7V2I0D9-F1
#
_cell.length_a   1.000
_cell.length_b   1.000
_cell.length_c   1.000
_cell.angle_alpha   90.00
_cell.angle_beta   90.00
_cell.angle_gamma   90.00
#
_symmetry.space_group_name_H-M   'P 1'
#
loop_
_entity.id
_entity.type
_entity.pdbx_description
1 polymer ?
#
loop_
_entity_poly.entity_id
_entity_poly.type
_entity_poly.pdbx_seq_one_letter_code
_entity_poly.pdbx_strand_id
1 'polypeptide(L)'
;IIDFATLTGAIVVALGEYRAGVFTPNSDLYNKIEYYGSLADENYWLIPLDEKIAQKLKSKVADIKNTGDRWGGAIFAALFLREFVEEPSKWAHIDIAGVAYNNEIGATGFGVRTITYWILDTLKFSKIGG
;
A
#
# COMPACT_ATOMS: atom_id res chain seq x y z
N ILE A 1 -2.85 4.04 10.15
CA ILE A 1 -1.45 3.67 9.83
C ILE A 1 -1.34 3.58 8.31
N ILE A 2 -0.30 4.14 7.72
CA ILE A 2 0.01 3.96 6.29
C ILE A 2 1.45 3.52 6.24
N ASP A 3 1.73 2.40 5.58
CA ASP A 3 3.08 1.91 5.39
C ASP A 3 3.42 1.79 3.90
N PHE A 4 4.70 2.03 3.59
CA PHE A 4 5.26 1.98 2.25
C PHE A 4 6.40 0.97 2.25
N ALA A 5 6.41 0.05 1.29
CA ALA A 5 7.52 -0.88 1.14
C ALA A 5 7.73 -1.28 -0.31
N THR A 6 8.98 -1.54 -0.69
CA THR A 6 9.36 -2.20 -1.94
C THR A 6 9.22 -3.71 -1.78
N LEU A 7 8.00 -4.17 -1.51
CA LEU A 7 7.79 -5.46 -0.84
C LEU A 7 7.78 -6.65 -1.80
N THR A 8 7.13 -6.55 -2.96
CA THR A 8 6.94 -7.72 -3.83
C THR A 8 7.30 -7.47 -5.29
N GLY A 9 8.02 -8.41 -5.90
CA GLY A 9 8.12 -8.46 -7.37
C GLY A 9 6.76 -8.76 -8.03
N ALA A 10 5.83 -9.34 -7.29
CA ALA A 10 4.49 -9.64 -7.77
C ALA A 10 3.68 -8.38 -8.10
N ILE A 11 3.84 -7.27 -7.35
CA ILE A 11 3.15 -6.03 -7.69
C ILE A 11 3.69 -5.42 -8.97
N VAL A 12 4.99 -5.54 -9.22
CA VAL A 12 5.63 -5.06 -10.47
C VAL A 12 5.08 -5.82 -11.67
N VAL A 13 4.91 -7.14 -11.55
CA VAL A 13 4.29 -7.95 -12.60
C VAL A 13 2.83 -7.54 -12.85
N ALA A 14 2.09 -7.13 -11.81
CA ALA A 14 0.68 -6.79 -11.91
C ALA A 14 0.42 -5.37 -12.44
N LEU A 15 1.20 -4.38 -12.00
CA LEU A 15 0.94 -2.94 -12.24
C LEU A 15 2.05 -2.22 -13.02
N GLY A 16 3.18 -2.88 -13.28
CA GLY A 16 4.32 -2.28 -13.96
C GLY A 16 5.03 -1.22 -13.13
N GLU A 17 5.66 -0.26 -13.82
CA GLU A 17 6.57 0.73 -13.22
C GLU A 17 5.93 2.12 -13.02
N TYR A 18 4.61 2.23 -13.24
CA TYR A 18 3.92 3.53 -13.27
C TYR A 18 2.89 3.71 -12.15
N ARG A 19 2.57 2.64 -11.41
CA ARG A 19 1.50 2.65 -10.40
C ARG A 19 1.85 1.79 -9.20
N ALA A 20 1.64 2.33 -7.99
CA ALA A 20 1.78 1.58 -6.75
C ALA A 20 0.52 0.77 -6.43
N GLY A 21 0.69 -0.38 -5.77
CA GLY A 21 -0.42 -1.20 -5.28
C GLY A 21 -0.83 -0.76 -3.89
N VAL A 22 -2.12 -0.46 -3.68
CA VAL A 22 -2.68 -0.10 -2.37
C VAL A 22 -3.56 -1.24 -1.88
N PHE A 23 -3.36 -1.62 -0.64
CA PHE A 23 -4.12 -2.67 0.05
C PHE A 23 -4.72 -2.07 1.32
N THR A 24 -6.04 -1.98 1.36
CA THR A 24 -6.77 -1.44 2.51
C THR A 24 -8.20 -1.97 2.50
N PRO A 25 -8.78 -2.32 3.66
CA PRO A 25 -10.21 -2.58 3.77
C PRO A 25 -11.06 -1.29 3.87
N ASN A 26 -10.41 -0.12 3.95
CA ASN A 26 -11.07 1.17 4.12
C ASN A 26 -11.08 1.98 2.82
N SER A 27 -12.27 2.14 2.23
CA SER A 27 -12.48 2.90 1.00
C SER A 27 -12.18 4.39 1.15
N ASP A 28 -12.52 5.00 2.29
CA ASP A 28 -12.28 6.44 2.51
C ASP A 28 -10.78 6.72 2.60
N LEU A 29 -10.02 5.79 3.20
CA LEU A 29 -8.57 5.86 3.26
C LEU A 29 -7.96 5.73 1.85
N TYR A 30 -8.44 4.78 1.04
CA TYR A 30 -8.02 4.67 -0.35
C TYR A 30 -8.33 5.94 -1.15
N ASN A 31 -9.55 6.46 -1.05
CA ASN A 31 -9.98 7.66 -1.78
C ASN A 31 -9.11 8.88 -1.44
N LYS A 32 -8.68 9.02 -0.18
CA LYS A 32 -7.72 10.08 0.20
C LYS A 32 -6.36 9.87 -0.46
N ILE A 33 -5.81 8.65 -0.42
CA ILE A 33 -4.54 8.33 -1.06
C ILE A 33 -4.61 8.63 -2.56
N GLU A 34 -5.66 8.19 -3.25
CA GLU A 34 -5.87 8.43 -4.67
C GLU A 34 -6.01 9.93 -4.97
N TYR A 35 -6.80 10.66 -4.18
CA TYR A 35 -6.96 12.10 -4.34
C TYR A 35 -5.64 12.86 -4.23
N TYR A 36 -4.90 12.69 -3.12
CA TYR A 36 -3.63 13.37 -2.94
C TYR A 36 -2.54 12.86 -3.89
N GLY A 37 -2.62 11.60 -4.30
CA GLY A 37 -1.79 11.02 -5.35
C GLY A 37 -1.97 11.72 -6.69
N SER A 38 -3.23 11.99 -7.07
CA SER A 38 -3.52 12.73 -8.31
C SER A 38 -2.94 14.15 -8.29
N LEU A 39 -2.95 14.83 -7.14
CA LEU A 39 -2.33 16.15 -6.98
C LEU A 39 -0.81 16.08 -7.10
N ALA A 40 -0.21 14.96 -6.65
CA ALA A 40 1.23 14.70 -6.64
C ALA A 40 1.78 14.08 -7.93
N ASP A 41 0.92 13.80 -8.91
CA ASP A 41 1.23 13.00 -10.11
C ASP A 41 1.82 11.62 -9.74
N GLU A 42 1.25 11.00 -8.70
CA GLU A 42 1.61 9.68 -8.20
C GLU A 42 0.39 8.76 -8.31
N ASN A 43 0.48 7.74 -9.15
CA ASN A 43 -0.65 6.86 -9.45
C ASN A 43 -0.72 5.67 -8.49
N TYR A 44 -1.93 5.37 -8.02
CA TYR A 44 -2.22 4.26 -7.11
C TYR A 44 -3.31 3.36 -7.70
N TRP A 45 -3.32 2.07 -7.33
CA TRP A 45 -4.42 1.15 -7.63
C TRP A 45 -4.85 0.39 -6.38
N LEU A 46 -6.16 0.33 -6.13
CA LEU A 46 -6.68 -0.57 -5.11
C LEU A 46 -6.58 -2.02 -5.57
N ILE A 47 -5.88 -2.84 -4.77
CA ILE A 47 -5.82 -4.28 -4.94
C ILE A 47 -6.67 -4.93 -3.83
N PRO A 48 -7.56 -5.90 -4.16
CA PRO A 48 -8.42 -6.52 -3.17
C PRO A 48 -7.63 -7.37 -2.17
N LEU A 49 -8.04 -7.30 -0.90
CA LEU A 49 -7.62 -8.21 0.16
C LEU A 49 -8.50 -9.47 0.15
N ASP A 50 -8.20 -10.41 -0.74
CA ASP A 50 -9.01 -11.63 -0.89
C ASP A 50 -8.77 -12.62 0.27
N GLU A 51 -9.81 -12.84 1.09
CA GLU A 51 -9.77 -13.74 2.24
C GLU A 51 -9.49 -15.21 1.86
N LYS A 52 -9.74 -15.63 0.61
CA LYS A 52 -9.34 -16.96 0.13
C LYS A 52 -7.82 -17.11 0.10
N ILE A 53 -7.10 -16.03 -0.16
CA ILE A 53 -5.63 -15.98 -0.09
C ILE A 53 -5.18 -15.93 1.38
N ALA A 54 -5.93 -15.29 2.26
CA ALA A 54 -5.62 -15.24 3.70
C ALA A 54 -5.56 -16.63 4.33
N GLN A 55 -6.39 -17.58 3.88
CA GLN A 55 -6.33 -18.97 4.33
C GLN A 55 -4.95 -19.62 4.11
N LYS A 56 -4.19 -19.14 3.13
CA LYS A 56 -2.82 -19.62 2.85
C LYS A 56 -1.79 -19.13 3.85
N LEU A 57 -2.10 -18.16 4.71
CA LEU A 57 -1.19 -17.69 5.77
C LEU A 57 -1.02 -18.70 6.89
N LYS A 58 -1.99 -19.61 7.07
CA LYS A 58 -1.95 -20.62 8.13
C LYS A 58 -0.73 -21.53 7.96
N SER A 59 0.03 -21.69 9.03
CA SER A 59 1.13 -22.65 9.12
C SER A 59 0.72 -23.87 9.95
N LYS A 60 1.35 -25.01 9.68
CA LYS A 60 1.14 -26.24 10.48
C LYS A 60 1.95 -26.24 11.78
N VAL A 61 2.92 -25.33 11.89
CA VAL A 61 3.93 -25.31 12.97
C VAL A 61 3.95 -23.98 13.72
N ALA A 62 3.63 -22.88 13.03
CA ALA A 62 3.60 -21.53 13.59
C ALA A 62 2.21 -20.90 13.40
N ASP A 63 1.96 -19.78 14.05
CA ASP A 63 0.68 -19.06 13.92
C ASP A 63 0.43 -18.60 12.47
N ILE A 64 1.49 -18.14 11.79
CA ILE A 64 1.47 -17.70 10.39
C ILE A 64 2.79 -18.05 9.69
N LYS A 65 2.75 -18.22 8.36
CA LYS A 65 3.96 -18.29 7.50
C LYS A 65 4.10 -17.02 6.66
N ASN A 66 5.35 -16.60 6.45
CA ASN A 66 5.71 -15.41 5.66
C ASN A 66 5.95 -15.72 4.17
N THR A 67 5.89 -16.98 3.75
CA THR A 67 6.05 -17.39 2.34
C THR A 67 4.75 -17.95 1.77
N GLY A 68 4.26 -17.30 0.72
CA GLY A 68 3.08 -17.72 -0.04
C GLY A 68 3.44 -18.44 -1.34
N ASP A 69 2.42 -18.91 -2.05
CA ASP A 69 2.58 -19.39 -3.42
C ASP A 69 2.95 -18.24 -4.36
N ARG A 70 3.49 -18.56 -5.55
CA ARG A 70 3.75 -17.57 -6.61
C ARG A 70 2.48 -16.78 -7.00
N TRP A 71 1.31 -17.42 -6.96
CA TRP A 71 0.04 -16.84 -7.37
C TRP A 71 -0.58 -16.00 -6.25
N GLY A 72 -0.78 -14.71 -6.52
CA GLY A 72 -1.33 -13.76 -5.55
C GLY A 72 -0.32 -13.28 -4.50
N GLY A 73 0.99 -13.36 -4.80
CA GLY A 73 2.05 -13.02 -3.86
C GLY A 73 1.94 -11.61 -3.25
N ALA A 74 1.52 -10.60 -4.02
CA ALA A 74 1.33 -9.24 -3.52
C ALA A 74 0.20 -9.17 -2.47
N ILE A 75 -0.94 -9.81 -2.76
CA ILE A 75 -2.08 -9.89 -1.84
C ILE A 75 -1.70 -10.69 -0.60
N PHE A 76 -0.99 -11.80 -0.75
CA PHE A 76 -0.50 -12.61 0.37
C PHE A 76 0.41 -11.79 1.31
N ALA A 77 1.35 -11.02 0.76
CA ALA A 77 2.24 -10.19 1.54
C ALA A 77 1.49 -9.08 2.29
N ALA A 78 0.54 -8.41 1.64
CA ALA A 78 -0.32 -7.42 2.28
C ALA A 78 -1.16 -8.04 3.41
N LEU A 79 -1.75 -9.22 3.19
CA LEU A 79 -2.50 -9.93 4.21
C LEU A 79 -1.60 -10.36 5.38
N PHE A 80 -0.37 -10.78 5.12
CA PHE A 80 0.62 -11.07 6.18
C PHE A 80 0.88 -9.84 7.06
N LEU A 81 1.05 -8.65 6.46
CA LEU A 81 1.23 -7.41 7.22
C LEU A 81 -0.01 -7.04 8.05
N ARG A 82 -1.20 -7.26 7.49
CA ARG A 82 -2.48 -6.97 8.16
C ARG A 82 -2.63 -7.69 9.50
N GLU A 83 -2.07 -8.89 9.64
CA GLU A 83 -2.13 -9.68 10.89
C GLU A 83 -1.40 -9.00 12.07
N PHE A 84 -0.49 -8.05 11.79
CA PHE A 84 0.25 -7.30 12.81
C PHE A 84 -0.35 -5.92 13.10
N VAL A 85 -1.48 -5.58 12.48
CA VAL A 85 -2.16 -4.29 12.65
C VAL A 85 -3.32 -4.44 13.62
N GLU A 86 -3.29 -3.70 14.73
CA GLU A 86 -4.35 -3.73 15.74
C GLU A 86 -5.73 -3.29 15.20
N GLU A 87 -5.75 -2.26 14.35
CA GLU A 87 -6.97 -1.74 13.71
C GLU A 87 -6.87 -1.77 12.16
N PRO A 88 -7.15 -2.93 11.52
CA PRO A 88 -7.05 -3.07 10.05
C PRO A 88 -7.93 -2.08 9.28
N SER A 89 -9.05 -1.64 9.86
CA SER A 89 -9.95 -0.64 9.28
C SER A 89 -9.35 0.77 9.15
N LYS A 90 -8.21 1.04 9.80
CA LYS A 90 -7.49 2.32 9.72
C LYS A 90 -6.11 2.15 9.09
N TRP A 91 -5.90 1.10 8.31
CA TRP A 91 -4.61 0.74 7.74
C TRP A 91 -4.64 0.67 6.22
N ALA A 92 -3.56 1.15 5.60
CA ALA A 92 -3.27 0.93 4.19
C ALA A 92 -1.80 0.56 4.02
N HIS A 93 -1.55 -0.54 3.33
CA HIS A 93 -0.23 -0.89 2.83
C HIS A 93 -0.10 -0.44 1.38
N ILE A 94 1.04 0.17 1.06
CA ILE A 94 1.35 0.66 -0.28
C ILE A 94 2.64 -0.03 -0.76
N ASP A 95 2.49 -0.98 -1.68
CA ASP A 95 3.62 -1.65 -2.32
C ASP A 95 4.13 -0.78 -3.49
N ILE A 96 5.31 -0.21 -3.29
CA ILE A 96 5.96 0.73 -4.21
C ILE A 96 7.09 0.08 -5.01
N ALA A 97 7.22 -1.25 -5.00
CA ALA A 97 8.35 -1.94 -5.65
C ALA A 97 8.56 -1.55 -7.12
N GLY A 98 7.48 -1.29 -7.87
CA GLY A 98 7.55 -0.90 -9.28
C GLY A 98 7.87 0.57 -9.52
N VAL A 99 7.60 1.45 -8.56
CA VAL A 99 7.64 2.91 -8.76
C VAL A 99 8.74 3.61 -7.95
N ALA A 100 9.34 2.93 -6.97
CA ALA A 100 10.34 3.51 -6.06
C ALA A 100 11.67 3.84 -6.74
N TYR A 101 11.98 3.18 -7.87
CA TYR A 101 13.25 3.34 -8.59
C TYR A 101 13.02 3.35 -10.09
N ASN A 102 13.65 4.30 -10.78
CA ASN A 102 13.66 4.40 -12.24
C ASN A 102 15.10 4.24 -12.74
N ASN A 103 15.30 3.48 -13.82
CA ASN A 103 16.64 3.14 -14.31
C ASN A 103 17.45 4.33 -14.84
N GLU A 104 16.81 5.44 -15.22
CA GLU A 104 17.47 6.63 -15.77
C GLU A 104 17.80 7.65 -14.69
N ILE A 105 16.88 7.87 -13.75
CA ILE A 105 16.97 8.96 -12.74
C ILE A 105 17.23 8.46 -11.31
N GLY A 106 17.23 7.15 -11.08
CA GLY A 106 17.45 6.55 -9.78
C GLY A 106 16.20 6.54 -8.88
N ALA A 107 16.40 6.73 -7.58
CA ALA A 107 15.30 6.72 -6.61
C ALA A 107 14.32 7.87 -6.87
N THR A 108 13.03 7.55 -6.97
CA THR A 108 11.99 8.51 -7.39
C THR A 108 11.42 9.34 -6.24
N GLY A 109 11.54 8.84 -5.00
CA GLY A 109 10.88 9.43 -3.83
C GLY A 109 9.36 9.25 -3.82
N PHE A 110 8.84 8.26 -4.55
CA PHE A 110 7.40 7.99 -4.69
C PHE A 110 6.69 7.90 -3.33
N GLY A 111 5.56 8.59 -3.21
CA GLY A 111 4.71 8.63 -2.02
C GLY A 111 5.00 9.80 -1.09
N VAL A 112 6.20 10.39 -1.16
CA VAL A 112 6.57 11.54 -0.30
C VAL A 112 5.68 12.75 -0.61
N ARG A 113 5.44 13.06 -1.89
CA ARG A 113 4.59 14.19 -2.28
C ARG A 113 3.13 13.96 -1.90
N THR A 114 2.59 12.77 -2.17
CA THR A 114 1.22 12.38 -1.79
C THR A 114 0.97 12.63 -0.30
N ILE A 115 1.83 12.09 0.57
CA ILE A 115 1.67 12.22 2.03
C ILE A 115 1.89 13.66 2.49
N THR A 116 2.85 14.37 1.90
CA THR A 116 3.10 15.78 2.23
C THR A 116 1.88 16.65 1.93
N TYR A 117 1.27 16.50 0.74
CA TYR A 117 0.06 17.24 0.39
C TYR A 117 -1.08 16.95 1.33
N TRP A 118 -1.27 15.68 1.69
CA TRP A 118 -2.31 15.30 2.65
C TRP A 118 -2.09 15.92 4.04
N ILE A 119 -0.88 15.82 4.59
CA ILE A 119 -0.58 16.38 5.92
C ILE A 119 -0.76 17.90 5.91
N LEU A 120 -0.25 18.59 4.90
CA LEU A 120 -0.37 20.05 4.79
C LEU A 120 -1.82 20.51 4.69
N ASP A 121 -2.66 19.80 3.93
CA ASP A 121 -4.08 20.10 3.83
C ASP A 121 -4.79 19.90 5.18
N THR A 122 -4.54 18.77 5.83
CA THR A 122 -5.09 18.45 7.16
C THR A 122 -4.74 19.54 8.20
N LEU A 123 -3.50 20.05 8.18
CA LEU A 123 -3.04 21.11 9.07
C LEU A 123 -3.66 22.49 8.77
N LYS A 124 -4.03 22.77 7.51
CA LYS A 124 -4.74 24.00 7.17
C LYS A 124 -6.17 23.97 7.72
N PHE A 125 -6.86 22.83 7.60
CA PHE A 125 -8.18 22.64 8.18
C PHE A 125 -8.18 22.81 9.70
N SER A 126 -7.20 22.25 10.41
CA SER A 126 -7.11 22.38 11.87
C SER A 126 -6.88 23.83 12.34
N LYS A 127 -6.29 24.70 11.51
CA LYS A 127 -6.03 26.10 11.87
C LYS A 127 -7.23 27.03 11.63
N ILE A 128 -8.23 26.61 10.86
CA ILE A 128 -9.42 27.42 10.55
C ILE A 128 -10.60 27.08 11.48
N GLY A 129 -10.59 25.88 12.08
CA GLY A 129 -11.66 25.40 12.97
C GLY A 129 -11.39 25.51 14.47
N GLY A 130 -10.42 26.33 14.90
CA GLY A 130 -10.04 26.54 16.30
C GLY A 130 -10.34 27.95 16.79
#